data_AF-Q7M493-F1
#
_entry.id   AF-Q7M493-F1
#
_cell.length_a   1.000
_cell.length_b   1.000
_cell.length_c   1.000
_cell.angle_alpha   90.00
_cell.angle_beta   90.00
_cell.angle_gamma   90.00
#
_symmetry.space_group_name_H-M   'P 1'
#
loop_
_entity.id
_entity.type
_entity.pdbx_description
1 polymer ?
#
loop_
_entity_poly.entity_id
_entity_poly.type
_entity_poly.pdbx_seq_one_letter_code
_entity_poly.pdbx_strand_id
1 'polypeptide(L)' 'HVIGDSGIITNDGRPFHLPAGVSVLLQGPSGIVLSNGQNIQLRN' A
#
# COMPACT_ATOMS: atom_id res chain seq x y z
N HIS A 1 1.04 -6.55 6.72
CA HIS A 1 -0.08 -5.74 6.18
C HIS A 1 -0.89 -6.63 5.26
N VAL A 2 -2.12 -6.22 4.92
CA VAL A 2 -3.02 -6.93 3.99
C VAL A 2 -3.31 -6.01 2.81
N ILE A 3 -3.31 -6.55 1.58
CA ILE A 3 -3.55 -5.79 0.35
C ILE A 3 -4.79 -6.34 -0.34
N GLY A 4 -5.68 -5.45 -0.76
CA GLY A 4 -6.80 -5.75 -1.66
C GLY A 4 -6.91 -4.69 -2.76
N ASP A 5 -7.82 -4.90 -3.70
CA ASP A 5 -7.93 -4.08 -4.91
C ASP A 5 -8.17 -2.59 -4.63
N SER A 6 -8.87 -2.28 -3.54
CA SER A 6 -9.24 -0.90 -3.18
C SER A 6 -8.30 -0.27 -2.13
N GLY A 7 -7.40 -1.04 -1.52
CA GLY A 7 -6.70 -0.54 -0.34
C GLY A 7 -5.73 -1.51 0.34
N ILE A 8 -5.06 -0.97 1.35
CA ILE A 8 -4.06 -1.66 2.16
C ILE A 8 -4.45 -1.48 3.63
N ILE A 9 -4.39 -2.56 4.42
CA ILE A 9 -4.41 -2.50 5.88
C ILE A 9 -2.97 -2.62 6.38
N THR A 10 -2.42 -1.54 6.94
CA THR A 10 -1.03 -1.50 7.45
C THR A 10 -0.84 -2.40 8.67
N ASN A 11 0.42 -2.62 9.09
CA ASN A 11 0.74 -3.49 10.23
C ASN A 11 0.11 -3.02 11.55
N ASP A 12 -0.07 -1.71 11.71
CA ASP A 12 -0.75 -1.08 12.84
C ASP A 12 -2.28 -1.04 12.68
N GLY A 13 -2.83 -1.76 11.70
CA GLY A 13 -4.27 -1.91 11.48
C GLY A 13 -4.94 -0.70 10.83
N ARG A 14 -4.19 0.27 10.33
CA ARG A 14 -4.76 1.47 9.70
C ARG A 14 -5.11 1.21 8.23
N PRO A 15 -6.30 1.62 7.78
CA PRO A 15 -6.65 1.53 6.38
C PRO A 15 -5.97 2.65 5.57
N PHE A 16 -5.45 2.28 4.39
CA PHE A 16 -5.02 3.18 3.34
C PHE A 16 -5.83 2.88 2.07
N HIS A 17 -6.63 3.83 1.60
CA HIS A 17 -7.34 3.70 0.34
C HIS A 17 -6.44 4.03 -0.83
N LEU A 18 -6.45 3.16 -1.84
CA LEU A 18 -5.77 3.44 -3.09
C LEU A 18 -6.54 4.54 -3.85
N PRO A 19 -5.82 5.47 -4.51
CA PRO A 19 -6.46 6.37 -5.46
C PRO A 19 -7.15 5.59 -6.59
N ALA A 20 -8.19 6.16 -7.19
CA ALA A 20 -8.88 5.53 -8.30
C ALA A 20 -7.91 5.22 -9.47
N GLY A 21 -7.97 3.99 -9.97
CA GLY A 21 -7.11 3.52 -11.06
C GLY A 21 -5.65 3.23 -10.66
N VAL A 22 -5.30 3.33 -9.37
CA VAL A 22 -3.97 3.04 -8.86
C VAL A 22 -3.95 1.68 -8.18
N SER A 23 -3.06 0.81 -8.64
CA SER A 23 -2.77 -0.50 -8.04
C SER A 23 -1.41 -0.54 -7.37
N VAL A 24 -1.19 -1.57 -6.54
CA VAL A 24 0.13 -1.91 -6.00
C VAL A 24 0.99 -2.49 -7.12
N LEU A 25 2.16 -1.90 -7.32
CA LEU A 25 3.14 -2.34 -8.31
C LEU A 25 4.18 -3.29 -7.71
N LEU A 26 4.69 -2.98 -6.51
CA LEU A 26 5.68 -3.79 -5.81
C LEU A 26 5.49 -3.69 -4.29
N GLN A 27 5.61 -4.81 -3.60
CA GLN A 27 5.62 -4.88 -2.14
C GLN A 27 6.96 -5.43 -1.65
N GLY A 28 7.56 -4.75 -0.68
CA GLY A 28 8.73 -5.23 0.06
C GLY A 28 8.51 -5.20 1.59
N PRO A 29 9.48 -5.69 2.37
CA PRO A 29 9.39 -5.72 3.83
C PRO A 29 9.22 -4.34 4.48
N SER A 30 9.76 -3.29 3.84
CA SER A 30 9.78 -1.93 4.38
C SER A 30 8.80 -0.97 3.71
N GLY A 31 8.16 -1.36 2.62
CA GLY A 31 7.33 -0.41 1.87
C GLY A 31 6.62 -1.00 0.66
N ILE A 32 5.75 -0.18 0.07
CA ILE A 32 4.90 -0.52 -1.07
C ILE A 32 5.03 0.58 -2.11
N VAL A 33 5.31 0.20 -3.36
CA VAL A 33 5.33 1.10 -4.52
C VAL A 33 4.00 0.97 -5.25
N LEU A 34 3.37 2.11 -5.51
CA LEU A 34 2.14 2.21 -6.29
C LEU A 34 2.45 2.48 -7.77
N SER A 35 1.54 2.08 -8.64
CA SER A 35 1.62 2.29 -10.10
C SER A 35 1.71 3.76 -10.53
N ASN A 36 1.30 4.69 -9.68
CA ASN A 36 1.44 6.14 -9.90
C ASN A 36 2.79 6.72 -9.41
N GLY A 37 3.74 5.87 -8.98
CA GLY A 37 5.04 6.28 -8.48
C GLY A 37 5.08 6.68 -7.00
N GLN A 38 3.95 6.69 -6.30
CA GLN A 38 3.94 6.93 -4.85
C GLN A 38 4.53 5.74 -4.08
N ASN A 39 5.16 6.04 -2.94
CA ASN A 39 5.70 5.04 -2.03
C ASN A 39 5.05 5.16 -0.65
N ILE A 40 4.59 4.02 -0.12
CA ILE A 40 4.08 3.89 1.23
C ILE A 40 5.17 3.22 2.07
N GLN A 41 5.72 3.98 3.02
CA GLN A 41 6.65 3.43 4.00
C GLN A 41 5.89 2.62 5.06
N LEU A 42 6.17 1.33 5.14
CA LEU A 42 5.69 0.51 6.24
C LEU A 42 6.57 0.77 7.46
N ARG A 43 5.92 0.99 8.60
CA ARG A 43 6.57 1.11 9.91
C ARG A 43 6.20 -0.13 10.72
N ASN A 44 7.13 -0.55 11.58
CA ASN A 44 6.90 -1.59 12.58
C ASN A 44 6.09 -1.02 13.74
#